data_AF-A0A7S0WYG0-F1
#
_entry.id   AF-A0A7S0WYG0-F1
#
_cell.length_a   1.000
_cell.length_b   1.000
_cell.length_c   1.000
_cell.angle_alpha   90.00
_cell.angle_beta   90.00
_cell.angle_gamma   90.00
#
_symmetry.space_group_name_H-M   'P 1'
#
loop_
_entity.id
_entity.type
_entity.pdbx_description
1 polymer ?
#
loop_
_entity_poly.entity_id
_entity_poly.type
_entity_poly.pdbx_seq_one_letter_code
_entity_poly.pdbx_strand_id
1 'polypeptide(L)'
;RVPAFAAHRKGARPPVAHAQLPCNIAARTLASPIYAAAVQEASTGPDASDAPVQLTPPQLTWPMRTHEAGTLRPEHIGQRVTVCGWVDRNRDMGGVQFFDIRDHSGLLQVVSEPQSAPEVSRVAARLRQEYVVAVTGTVRARKDPNARLATGGVEVVASEVTVLNVVTRSLPFPISESDAAPKEGLKEDTRLRNRVLDLRRPAMAANLRARHKMVSTIRRVLEQEGGFIEVETPILTRSTPEGARDYLVPSRLGAGEWYALPQSPQLFKQMLMVSGLDRYYQIARCFRDEDLRADRQPEFTQLDMEAAWMDAPALQALVERLVVAVFAEVAGVEVALPLRRMTWHEAMERYGSDKPDLRYGLEHVDV
;
A
#
# COMPACT_ATOMS: atom_id res chain seq x y z
N ARG A 1 13.82 -53.48 13.53
CA ARG A 1 14.65 -53.59 14.76
C ARG A 1 15.59 -52.40 14.79
N VAL A 2 15.36 -51.48 15.71
CA VAL A 2 16.15 -50.27 15.99
C VAL A 2 17.35 -50.66 16.89
N PRO A 3 18.52 -50.02 16.81
CA PRO A 3 19.43 -49.95 17.94
C PRO A 3 19.32 -48.57 18.62
N ALA A 4 19.07 -48.63 19.92
CA ALA A 4 18.88 -47.52 20.83
C ALA A 4 20.20 -46.80 21.15
N PHE A 5 20.15 -45.46 21.22
CA PHE A 5 21.22 -44.65 21.80
C PHE A 5 20.99 -44.46 23.31
N ALA A 6 22.03 -44.77 24.09
CA ALA A 6 22.05 -44.72 25.54
C ALA A 6 22.13 -43.28 26.06
N ALA A 7 21.22 -42.92 26.97
CA ALA A 7 21.27 -41.67 27.72
C ALA A 7 22.02 -41.86 29.04
N HIS A 8 23.09 -41.09 29.26
CA HIS A 8 23.77 -40.99 30.55
C HIS A 8 22.96 -40.11 31.52
N ARG A 9 22.53 -40.70 32.65
CA ARG A 9 22.00 -39.99 33.83
C ARG A 9 23.15 -39.55 34.74
N LYS A 10 23.22 -38.26 35.07
CA LYS A 10 23.80 -37.77 36.33
C LYS A 10 23.07 -36.50 36.80
N GLY A 11 22.70 -36.48 38.09
CA GLY A 11 22.46 -35.26 38.86
C GLY A 11 21.00 -34.96 39.20
N ALA A 12 20.52 -35.49 40.33
CA ALA A 12 19.29 -35.04 40.98
C ALA A 12 19.46 -33.61 41.53
N ARG A 13 18.48 -32.73 41.27
CA ARG A 13 18.27 -31.45 41.98
C ARG A 13 16.91 -31.51 42.69
N PRO A 14 16.77 -30.90 43.89
CA PRO A 14 15.57 -31.01 44.71
C PRO A 14 14.39 -30.20 44.11
N PRO A 15 13.13 -30.48 44.52
CA PRO A 15 11.97 -29.83 43.94
C PRO A 15 11.90 -28.36 44.38
N VAL A 16 11.74 -27.46 43.41
CA VAL A 16 11.44 -26.06 43.66
C VAL A 16 9.95 -25.95 43.99
N ALA A 17 9.65 -25.36 45.14
CA ALA A 17 8.29 -25.11 45.58
C ALA A 17 7.54 -24.20 44.60
N HIS A 18 6.36 -24.64 44.15
CA HIS A 18 5.43 -23.81 43.39
C HIS A 18 4.83 -22.74 44.33
N ALA A 19 5.32 -21.51 44.24
CA ALA A 19 4.59 -20.36 44.73
C ALA A 19 3.46 -20.04 43.74
N GLN A 20 2.21 -20.32 44.14
CA GLN A 20 1.02 -19.82 43.45
C GLN A 20 0.99 -18.29 43.57
N LEU A 21 1.22 -17.59 42.46
CA LEU A 21 0.94 -16.16 42.35
C LEU A 21 -0.57 -15.98 42.10
N PRO A 22 -1.30 -15.19 42.91
CA PRO A 22 -2.70 -14.92 42.65
C PRO A 22 -2.86 -14.05 41.40
N CYS A 23 -3.67 -14.54 40.46
CA CYS A 23 -4.12 -13.85 39.27
C CYS A 23 -5.13 -12.76 39.68
N ASN A 24 -4.64 -11.54 39.94
CA ASN A 24 -5.49 -10.35 40.08
C ASN A 24 -5.57 -9.63 38.72
N ILE A 25 -6.56 -9.99 37.91
CA ILE A 25 -6.98 -9.16 36.77
C ILE A 25 -7.84 -8.02 37.34
N ALA A 26 -7.19 -6.93 37.73
CA ALA A 26 -7.85 -5.64 37.88
C ALA A 26 -7.82 -4.93 36.52
N ALA A 27 -8.99 -4.59 35.99
CA ALA A 27 -9.16 -3.82 34.78
C ALA A 27 -8.50 -2.43 34.92
N ARG A 28 -7.24 -2.31 34.46
CA ARG A 28 -6.57 -1.03 34.25
C ARG A 28 -6.78 -0.61 32.81
N THR A 29 -7.68 0.34 32.61
CA THR A 29 -7.85 1.09 31.37
C THR A 29 -6.50 1.74 31.03
N LEU A 30 -5.83 1.24 29.98
CA LEU A 30 -4.61 1.85 29.44
C LEU A 30 -4.99 3.12 28.68
N ALA A 31 -5.22 4.22 29.41
CA ALA A 31 -5.18 5.54 28.82
C ALA A 31 -3.70 5.90 28.56
N SER A 32 -3.30 5.90 27.29
CA SER A 32 -1.94 6.27 26.88
C SER A 32 -1.67 7.76 27.20
N PRO A 33 -0.55 8.10 27.85
CA PRO A 33 -0.22 9.49 28.23
C PRO A 33 -0.05 10.45 27.04
N ILE A 34 0.03 9.91 25.82
CA ILE A 34 0.09 10.69 24.58
C ILE A 34 -1.22 11.45 24.32
N TYR A 35 -2.36 10.95 24.80
CA TYR A 35 -3.67 11.59 24.57
C TYR A 35 -3.92 12.80 25.48
N ALA A 36 -3.35 12.82 26.68
CA ALA A 36 -3.54 13.92 27.63
C ALA A 36 -2.69 15.15 27.29
N ALA A 37 -1.48 14.94 26.76
CA ALA A 37 -0.55 16.03 26.44
C ALA A 37 -1.01 16.88 25.23
N ALA A 38 -1.77 16.30 24.30
CA ALA A 38 -2.26 17.02 23.11
C ALA A 38 -3.35 18.06 23.41
N VAL A 39 -3.97 18.01 24.59
CA VAL A 39 -5.10 18.89 24.97
C VAL A 39 -4.62 20.15 25.71
N GLN A 40 -3.38 20.19 26.22
CA GLN A 40 -2.92 21.25 27.12
C GLN A 40 -2.10 22.39 26.48
N GLU A 41 -1.72 22.32 25.20
CA GLU A 41 -0.89 23.36 24.54
C GLU A 41 -1.65 24.33 23.63
N ALA A 42 -2.98 24.36 23.66
CA ALA A 42 -3.78 25.34 22.92
C ALA A 42 -4.43 26.37 23.86
N SER A 43 -3.63 27.26 24.44
CA SER A 43 -4.18 28.47 25.09
C SER A 43 -3.24 29.67 24.98
N THR A 44 -3.42 30.48 23.94
CA THR A 44 -2.99 31.90 23.94
C THR A 44 -3.95 32.76 23.10
N GLY A 45 -4.69 33.64 23.78
CA GLY A 45 -5.26 34.90 23.25
C GLY A 45 -6.63 34.83 22.54
N PRO A 46 -7.58 35.73 22.83
CA PRO A 46 -8.91 35.72 22.21
C PRO A 46 -8.95 36.64 20.98
N ASP A 47 -9.34 36.08 19.83
CA ASP A 47 -9.96 36.85 18.75
C ASP A 47 -11.35 36.26 18.50
N ALA A 48 -12.36 37.12 18.57
CA ALA A 48 -13.76 36.76 18.42
C ALA A 48 -14.12 36.50 16.94
N SER A 49 -13.53 35.44 16.35
CA SER A 49 -13.97 34.83 15.09
C SER A 49 -13.73 33.30 15.05
N ASP A 50 -13.23 32.72 16.13
CA ASP A 50 -12.59 31.41 16.14
C ASP A 50 -13.38 30.33 16.91
N ALA A 51 -14.72 30.30 16.73
CA ALA A 51 -15.54 29.27 17.37
C ALA A 51 -15.08 27.88 16.85
N PRO A 52 -14.62 26.91 17.64
CA PRO A 52 -14.05 25.65 17.12
C PRO A 52 -15.02 24.92 16.19
N VAL A 53 -14.50 24.31 15.12
CA VAL A 53 -15.32 23.45 14.23
C VAL A 53 -15.88 22.33 15.10
N GLN A 54 -17.20 22.18 15.15
CA GLN A 54 -17.84 21.09 15.89
C GLN A 54 -17.40 19.76 15.26
N LEU A 55 -16.53 19.05 15.98
CA LEU A 55 -16.23 17.64 15.73
C LEU A 55 -17.45 16.80 16.10
N THR A 56 -17.64 15.67 15.42
CA THR A 56 -18.76 14.74 15.65
C THR A 56 -19.03 14.50 17.15
N PRO A 57 -20.31 14.53 17.61
CA PRO A 57 -20.65 14.31 19.01
C PRO A 57 -20.12 12.96 19.55
N PRO A 58 -19.94 12.81 20.87
CA PRO A 58 -19.22 11.71 21.52
C PRO A 58 -19.81 10.29 21.34
N GLN A 59 -20.93 10.16 20.62
CA GLN A 59 -21.45 8.87 20.19
C GLN A 59 -20.70 8.46 18.91
N LEU A 60 -19.91 7.38 18.97
CA LEU A 60 -19.23 6.79 17.81
C LEU A 60 -20.27 6.27 16.79
N THR A 61 -20.89 7.19 16.06
CA THR A 61 -21.72 6.91 14.90
C THR A 61 -20.84 7.13 13.68
N TRP A 62 -20.32 6.02 13.13
CA TRP A 62 -19.52 6.09 11.91
C TRP A 62 -20.44 6.47 10.74
N PRO A 63 -20.17 7.56 10.01
CA PRO A 63 -21.02 7.93 8.88
C PRO A 63 -20.85 6.91 7.75
N MET A 64 -21.96 6.29 7.36
CA MET A 64 -21.99 5.37 6.23
C MET A 64 -22.05 6.16 4.93
N ARG A 65 -21.02 6.03 4.09
CA ARG A 65 -21.08 6.54 2.71
C ARG A 65 -22.03 5.67 1.88
N THR A 66 -22.80 6.30 1.01
CA THR A 66 -23.64 5.63 0.01
C THR A 66 -22.90 5.37 -1.29
N HIS A 67 -21.94 6.23 -1.63
CA HIS A 67 -21.19 6.21 -2.88
C HIS A 67 -19.74 6.60 -2.59
N GLU A 68 -18.83 6.20 -3.48
CA GLU A 68 -17.47 6.72 -3.50
C GLU A 68 -17.44 8.05 -4.28
N ALA A 69 -16.62 9.00 -3.85
CA ALA A 69 -16.66 10.37 -4.35
C ALA A 69 -16.50 10.42 -5.89
N GLY A 70 -15.52 9.72 -6.43
CA GLY A 70 -15.20 9.67 -7.86
C GLY A 70 -16.14 8.84 -8.74
N THR A 71 -17.17 8.20 -8.16
CA THR A 71 -18.05 7.27 -8.90
C THR A 71 -19.34 7.89 -9.42
N LEU A 72 -19.71 9.09 -8.96
CA LEU A 72 -20.96 9.72 -9.40
C LEU A 72 -20.92 10.17 -10.87
N ARG A 73 -22.06 10.06 -11.53
CA ARG A 73 -22.27 10.27 -12.97
C ARG A 73 -23.66 10.86 -13.25
N PRO A 74 -23.96 11.35 -14.47
CA PRO A 74 -25.26 11.96 -14.78
C PRO A 74 -26.50 11.12 -14.45
N GLU A 75 -26.42 9.79 -14.50
CA GLU A 75 -27.50 8.88 -14.10
C GLU A 75 -27.85 8.95 -12.60
N HIS A 76 -27.01 9.59 -11.78
CA HIS A 76 -27.26 9.78 -10.36
C HIS A 76 -27.98 11.11 -10.05
N ILE A 77 -28.25 11.97 -11.04
CA ILE A 77 -28.90 13.27 -10.83
C ILE A 77 -30.24 13.10 -10.10
N GLY A 78 -30.48 13.95 -9.10
CA GLY A 78 -31.67 13.93 -8.26
C GLY A 78 -31.59 12.97 -7.07
N GLN A 79 -30.60 12.07 -7.02
CA GLN A 79 -30.43 11.16 -5.90
C GLN A 79 -29.83 11.86 -4.68
N ARG A 80 -30.29 11.48 -3.48
CA ARG A 80 -29.66 11.87 -2.22
C ARG A 80 -28.51 10.92 -1.92
N VAL A 81 -27.31 11.47 -1.75
CA VAL A 81 -26.08 10.71 -1.54
C VAL A 81 -25.32 11.24 -0.32
N THR A 82 -24.68 10.31 0.39
CA THR A 82 -23.65 10.60 1.39
C THR A 82 -22.30 10.14 0.87
N VAL A 83 -21.30 11.02 0.92
CA VAL A 83 -19.90 10.75 0.56
C VAL A 83 -19.00 11.12 1.73
N CYS A 84 -17.93 10.35 1.94
CA CYS A 84 -16.94 10.60 2.98
C CYS A 84 -15.54 10.66 2.35
N GLY A 85 -14.72 11.62 2.76
CA GLY A 85 -13.39 11.78 2.19
C GLY A 85 -12.61 12.96 2.76
N TRP A 86 -11.56 13.35 2.04
CA TRP A 86 -10.72 14.49 2.36
C TRP A 86 -11.10 15.70 1.53
N VAL A 87 -11.15 16.88 2.14
CA VAL A 87 -11.28 18.13 1.40
C VAL A 87 -10.01 18.36 0.60
N ASP A 88 -10.10 18.35 -0.72
CA ASP A 88 -8.97 18.60 -1.62
C ASP A 88 -8.75 20.10 -1.85
N ARG A 89 -9.85 20.82 -2.09
CA ARG A 89 -9.90 22.26 -2.34
C ARG A 89 -11.17 22.85 -1.76
N ASN A 90 -11.11 24.13 -1.40
CA ASN A 90 -12.26 24.90 -0.96
C ASN A 90 -12.15 26.33 -1.53
N ARG A 91 -13.22 26.82 -2.15
CA ARG A 91 -13.25 28.09 -2.90
C ARG A 91 -14.56 28.82 -2.62
N ASP A 92 -14.45 30.08 -2.25
CA ASP A 92 -15.59 30.99 -2.09
C ASP A 92 -15.81 31.80 -3.38
N MET A 93 -17.04 31.75 -3.91
CA MET A 93 -17.46 32.56 -5.05
C MET A 93 -18.70 33.38 -4.68
N GLY A 94 -18.47 34.49 -3.96
CA GLY A 94 -19.54 35.44 -3.64
C GLY A 94 -20.56 34.88 -2.65
N GLY A 95 -20.09 34.11 -1.66
CA GLY A 95 -20.93 33.50 -0.63
C GLY A 95 -21.37 32.07 -0.95
N VAL A 96 -21.18 31.58 -2.18
CA VAL A 96 -21.38 30.17 -2.52
C VAL A 96 -20.04 29.44 -2.38
N GLN A 97 -20.01 28.40 -1.55
CA GLN A 97 -18.80 27.61 -1.32
C GLN A 97 -18.75 26.42 -2.27
N PHE A 98 -17.64 26.27 -2.98
CA PHE A 98 -17.32 25.13 -3.82
C PHE A 98 -16.11 24.40 -3.24
N PHE A 99 -16.30 23.18 -2.78
CA PHE A 99 -15.22 22.37 -2.25
C PHE A 99 -15.22 20.98 -2.87
N ASP A 100 -14.02 20.46 -3.11
CA ASP A 100 -13.83 19.15 -3.72
C ASP A 100 -13.57 18.12 -2.61
N ILE A 101 -14.32 17.02 -2.62
CA ILE A 101 -14.07 15.87 -1.76
C ILE A 101 -13.30 14.84 -2.57
N ARG A 102 -12.17 14.40 -2.03
CA ARG A 102 -11.32 13.35 -2.56
C ARG A 102 -11.49 12.08 -1.74
N ASP A 103 -11.64 10.95 -2.41
CA ASP A 103 -11.39 9.65 -1.82
C ASP A 103 -10.54 8.80 -2.78
N HIS A 104 -10.44 7.49 -2.52
CA HIS A 104 -9.63 6.59 -3.32
C HIS A 104 -10.14 6.38 -4.75
N SER A 105 -11.38 6.77 -5.05
CA SER A 105 -12.05 6.59 -6.34
C SER A 105 -11.94 7.83 -7.22
N GLY A 106 -11.69 9.01 -6.65
CA GLY A 106 -11.50 10.26 -7.38
C GLY A 106 -11.95 11.49 -6.61
N LEU A 107 -12.23 12.56 -7.36
CA LEU A 107 -12.69 13.85 -6.85
C LEU A 107 -14.18 14.05 -7.14
N LEU A 108 -14.87 14.75 -6.25
CA LEU A 108 -16.25 15.17 -6.39
C LEU A 108 -16.42 16.62 -5.94
N GLN A 109 -17.01 17.46 -6.79
CA GLN A 109 -17.36 18.81 -6.40
C GLN A 109 -18.63 18.79 -5.55
N VAL A 110 -18.57 19.52 -4.44
CA VAL A 110 -19.70 19.82 -3.59
C VAL A 110 -19.91 21.33 -3.58
N VAL A 111 -21.18 21.73 -3.66
CA VAL A 111 -21.60 23.13 -3.57
C VAL A 111 -22.45 23.32 -2.33
N SER A 112 -22.18 24.40 -1.58
CA SER A 112 -22.99 24.85 -0.46
C SER A 112 -23.55 26.23 -0.76
N GLU A 113 -24.87 26.34 -0.75
CA GLU A 113 -25.61 27.56 -1.10
C GLU A 113 -26.26 28.14 0.18
N PRO A 114 -25.95 29.39 0.59
CA PRO A 114 -26.44 29.95 1.85
C PRO A 114 -27.96 30.04 1.93
N GLN A 115 -28.64 30.20 0.79
CA GLN A 115 -30.09 30.32 0.72
C GLN A 115 -30.81 29.03 1.09
N SER A 116 -30.20 27.87 0.79
CA SER A 116 -30.80 26.55 1.05
C SER A 116 -30.35 25.97 2.40
N ALA A 117 -29.09 26.18 2.78
CA ALA A 117 -28.53 25.64 4.02
C ALA A 117 -27.48 26.59 4.66
N PRO A 118 -27.92 27.58 5.45
CA PRO A 118 -27.01 28.54 6.10
C PRO A 118 -25.96 27.90 7.01
N GLU A 119 -26.35 26.90 7.80
CA GLU A 119 -25.42 26.23 8.74
C GLU A 119 -24.35 25.41 7.99
N VAL A 120 -24.73 24.72 6.91
CA VAL A 120 -23.81 24.01 6.01
C VAL A 120 -22.82 24.98 5.38
N SER A 121 -23.28 26.17 4.98
CA SER A 121 -22.42 27.22 4.42
C SER A 121 -21.40 27.74 5.43
N ARG A 122 -21.77 27.91 6.70
CA ARG A 122 -20.84 28.29 7.77
C ARG A 122 -19.76 27.23 8.01
N VAL A 123 -20.13 25.95 8.00
CA VAL A 123 -19.15 24.85 8.13
C VAL A 123 -18.24 24.79 6.89
N ALA A 124 -18.83 24.86 5.69
CA ALA A 124 -18.10 24.81 4.42
C ALA A 124 -17.06 25.93 4.30
N ALA A 125 -17.39 27.15 4.71
CA ALA A 125 -16.46 28.29 4.70
C ALA A 125 -15.19 28.08 5.54
N ARG A 126 -15.24 27.14 6.50
CA ARG A 126 -14.14 26.86 7.43
C ARG A 126 -13.35 25.61 7.08
N LEU A 127 -13.77 24.86 6.06
CA LEU A 127 -13.08 23.66 5.62
C LEU A 127 -11.69 24.04 5.09
N ARG A 128 -10.67 23.35 5.60
CA ARG A 128 -9.29 23.46 5.10
C ARG A 128 -8.92 22.20 4.34
N GLN A 129 -7.89 22.31 3.51
CA GLN A 129 -7.30 21.16 2.81
C GLN A 129 -6.97 20.03 3.80
N GLU A 130 -7.26 18.79 3.38
CA GLU A 130 -7.10 17.55 4.15
C GLU A 130 -8.01 17.38 5.38
N TYR A 131 -8.99 18.26 5.61
CA TYR A 131 -10.06 17.97 6.58
C TYR A 131 -10.79 16.70 6.16
N VAL A 132 -11.13 15.84 7.12
CA VAL A 132 -11.93 14.64 6.88
C VAL A 132 -13.38 14.98 7.12
N VAL A 133 -14.22 14.76 6.11
CA VAL A 133 -15.63 15.17 6.13
C VAL A 133 -16.54 14.04 5.69
N ALA A 134 -17.77 14.06 6.21
CA ALA A 134 -18.92 13.38 5.63
C ALA A 134 -19.88 14.45 5.10
N VAL A 135 -20.35 14.28 3.88
CA VAL A 135 -21.27 15.22 3.24
C VAL A 135 -22.47 14.46 2.71
N THR A 136 -23.65 14.91 3.09
CA THR A 136 -24.92 14.42 2.54
C THR A 136 -25.59 15.52 1.73
N GLY A 137 -26.01 15.20 0.51
CA GLY A 137 -26.62 16.16 -0.39
C GLY A 137 -27.34 15.50 -1.57
N THR A 138 -27.82 16.33 -2.49
CA THR A 138 -28.51 15.88 -3.70
C THR A 138 -27.63 16.10 -4.92
N VAL A 139 -27.50 15.08 -5.76
CA VAL A 139 -26.72 15.18 -7.01
C VAL A 139 -27.43 16.08 -8.01
N ARG A 140 -26.70 17.00 -8.64
CA ARG A 140 -27.18 17.94 -9.65
C ARG A 140 -26.22 17.98 -10.84
N ALA A 141 -26.72 18.31 -12.03
CA ALA A 141 -25.87 18.61 -13.17
C ALA A 141 -25.05 19.88 -12.90
N ARG A 142 -23.76 19.89 -13.30
CA ARG A 142 -22.98 21.13 -13.29
C ARG A 142 -23.46 22.06 -14.40
N LYS A 143 -23.45 23.37 -14.12
CA LYS A 143 -23.67 24.40 -15.15
C LYS A 143 -22.54 24.39 -16.18
N ASP A 144 -21.30 24.29 -15.70
CA ASP A 144 -20.09 24.21 -16.52
C ASP A 144 -19.38 22.87 -16.28
N PRO A 145 -19.56 21.87 -17.17
CA PRO A 145 -18.93 20.57 -17.03
C PRO A 145 -17.40 20.61 -17.12
N ASN A 146 -16.71 19.80 -16.32
CA ASN A 146 -15.25 19.67 -16.35
C ASN A 146 -14.83 18.33 -16.98
N ALA A 147 -14.47 18.33 -18.27
CA ALA A 147 -14.07 17.12 -19.00
C ALA A 147 -12.83 16.40 -18.45
N ARG A 148 -12.04 17.03 -17.56
CA ARG A 148 -10.86 16.41 -16.93
C ARG A 148 -11.21 15.49 -15.77
N LEU A 149 -12.44 15.55 -15.26
CA LEU A 149 -12.90 14.75 -14.12
C LEU A 149 -13.98 13.77 -14.55
N ALA A 150 -13.91 12.52 -14.07
CA ALA A 150 -14.94 11.52 -14.32
C ALA A 150 -16.31 11.94 -13.75
N THR A 151 -16.32 12.70 -12.65
CA THR A 151 -17.51 13.32 -12.03
C THR A 151 -17.81 14.71 -12.60
N GLY A 152 -17.12 15.13 -13.66
CA GLY A 152 -17.13 16.51 -14.15
C GLY A 152 -18.47 17.01 -14.68
N GLY A 153 -19.41 16.11 -14.99
CA GLY A 153 -20.78 16.46 -15.37
C GLY A 153 -21.74 16.70 -14.20
N VAL A 154 -21.34 16.35 -12.97
CA VAL A 154 -22.21 16.40 -11.78
C VAL A 154 -21.53 17.06 -10.57
N GLU A 155 -22.34 17.58 -9.67
CA GLU A 155 -21.93 18.10 -8.36
C GLU A 155 -22.98 17.70 -7.30
N VAL A 156 -22.61 17.78 -6.03
CA VAL A 156 -23.55 17.54 -4.92
C VAL A 156 -23.89 18.86 -4.25
N VAL A 157 -25.19 19.17 -4.17
CA VAL A 157 -25.69 20.29 -3.36
C VAL A 157 -25.78 19.81 -1.91
N ALA A 158 -24.89 20.31 -1.05
CA ALA A 158 -24.78 19.87 0.33
C ALA A 158 -26.01 20.29 1.15
N SER A 159 -26.63 19.31 1.81
CA SER A 159 -27.67 19.52 2.84
C SER A 159 -27.14 19.33 4.25
N GLU A 160 -26.01 18.63 4.40
CA GLU A 160 -25.33 18.38 5.67
C GLU A 160 -23.83 18.22 5.41
N VAL A 161 -23.01 18.84 6.27
CA VAL A 161 -21.55 18.59 6.33
C VAL A 161 -21.17 18.33 7.77
N THR A 162 -20.55 17.17 8.00
CA THR A 162 -19.96 16.80 9.30
C THR A 162 -18.45 16.76 9.16
N VAL A 163 -17.74 17.47 10.04
CA VAL A 163 -16.28 17.41 10.10
C VAL A 163 -15.87 16.29 11.06
N LEU A 164 -15.30 15.23 10.49
CA LEU A 164 -14.88 14.02 11.22
C LEU A 164 -13.49 14.19 11.82
N ASN A 165 -12.62 14.94 11.15
CA ASN A 165 -11.28 15.25 11.64
C ASN A 165 -10.77 16.56 11.05
N VAL A 166 -10.11 17.35 11.88
CA VAL A 166 -9.53 18.64 11.50
C VAL A 166 -8.02 18.54 11.33
N VAL A 167 -7.50 19.29 10.37
CA VAL A 167 -6.06 19.51 10.22
C VAL A 167 -5.65 20.68 11.10
N THR A 168 -4.75 20.41 12.04
CA THR A 168 -4.27 21.39 13.04
C THR A 168 -2.89 21.95 12.73
N ARG A 169 -2.13 21.31 11.83
CA ARG A 169 -0.76 21.69 11.46
C ARG A 169 -0.65 21.89 9.95
N SER A 170 0.27 22.73 9.51
CA SER A 170 0.55 22.90 8.08
C SER A 170 1.04 21.60 7.45
N LEU A 171 0.61 21.34 6.21
CA LEU A 171 1.02 20.14 5.48
C LEU A 171 2.52 20.25 5.10
N PRO A 172 3.30 19.15 5.23
CA PRO A 172 4.71 19.15 4.85
C PRO A 172 4.94 19.27 3.34
N PHE A 173 3.91 18.95 2.54
CA PHE A 173 3.86 19.12 1.10
C PHE A 173 2.41 19.07 0.59
N PRO A 174 2.12 19.59 -0.60
CA PRO A 174 0.82 19.44 -1.26
C PRO A 174 0.51 17.96 -1.57
N ILE A 175 -0.72 17.54 -1.29
CA ILE A 175 -1.19 16.17 -1.61
C ILE A 175 -1.93 16.14 -2.95
N SER A 176 -2.67 17.21 -3.27
CA SER A 176 -3.43 17.31 -4.52
C SER A 176 -2.49 17.47 -5.73
N GLU A 177 -2.79 16.78 -6.84
CA GLU A 177 -2.08 16.96 -8.12
C GLU A 177 -2.46 18.25 -8.84
N SER A 178 -3.58 18.84 -8.44
CA SER A 178 -4.04 20.10 -9.01
C SER A 178 -3.25 21.29 -8.46
N ASP A 179 -2.60 21.12 -7.30
CA ASP A 179 -1.62 22.07 -6.79
C ASP A 179 -0.35 21.86 -7.61
N ALA A 180 0.23 22.95 -8.14
CA ALA A 180 1.44 22.86 -8.95
C ALA A 180 2.48 22.04 -8.17
N ALA A 181 2.85 20.88 -8.70
CA ALA A 181 3.96 20.10 -8.15
C ALA A 181 5.15 21.06 -8.02
N PRO A 182 5.89 21.04 -6.90
CA PRO A 182 7.03 21.93 -6.74
C PRO A 182 7.92 21.82 -7.98
N LYS A 183 8.36 22.95 -8.54
CA LYS A 183 9.19 22.97 -9.76
C LYS A 183 10.45 22.10 -9.64
N GLU A 184 10.94 21.89 -8.43
CA GLU A 184 12.12 21.09 -8.09
C GLU A 184 11.80 19.64 -7.66
N GLY A 185 10.53 19.21 -7.74
CA GLY A 185 10.07 17.94 -7.19
C GLY A 185 10.07 17.93 -5.65
N LEU A 186 9.39 16.94 -5.06
CA LEU A 186 9.37 16.76 -3.61
C LEU A 186 10.57 15.91 -3.18
N LYS A 187 11.35 16.40 -2.22
CA LYS A 187 12.48 15.66 -1.62
C LYS A 187 12.02 14.33 -1.04
N GLU A 188 12.74 13.26 -1.36
CA GLU A 188 12.40 11.91 -0.93
C GLU A 188 12.38 11.76 0.60
N ASP A 189 13.38 12.30 1.31
CA ASP A 189 13.43 12.27 2.79
C ASP A 189 12.16 12.84 3.43
N THR A 190 11.64 13.97 2.92
CA THR A 190 10.39 14.55 3.42
C THR A 190 9.19 13.66 3.16
N ARG A 191 9.14 13.00 1.98
CA ARG A 191 8.07 12.07 1.61
C ARG A 191 8.10 10.81 2.48
N LEU A 192 9.27 10.25 2.73
CA LEU A 192 9.43 9.05 3.55
C LEU A 192 9.11 9.32 5.03
N ARG A 193 9.54 10.45 5.60
CA ARG A 193 9.16 10.86 6.98
C ARG A 193 7.65 11.05 7.14
N ASN A 194 6.96 11.45 6.08
CA ASN A 194 5.52 11.67 6.07
C ASN A 194 4.81 10.68 5.15
N ARG A 195 5.25 9.41 5.14
CA ARG A 195 4.81 8.41 4.16
C ARG A 195 3.30 8.22 4.13
N VAL A 196 2.63 8.31 5.29
CA VAL A 196 1.15 8.24 5.37
C VAL A 196 0.47 9.31 4.51
N LEU A 197 1.04 10.52 4.43
CA LEU A 197 0.54 11.59 3.58
C LEU A 197 0.97 11.41 2.12
N ASP A 198 2.22 10.96 1.87
CA ASP A 198 2.69 10.69 0.50
C ASP A 198 1.85 9.59 -0.18
N LEU A 199 1.38 8.60 0.60
CA LEU A 199 0.50 7.54 0.11
C LEU A 199 -0.91 8.02 -0.30
N ARG A 200 -1.33 9.23 0.11
CA ARG A 200 -2.59 9.85 -0.37
C ARG A 200 -2.47 10.43 -1.77
N ARG A 201 -1.25 10.64 -2.28
CA ARG A 201 -1.04 11.20 -3.61
C ARG A 201 -1.50 10.20 -4.68
N PRO A 202 -2.17 10.65 -5.76
CA PRO A 202 -2.73 9.74 -6.76
C PRO A 202 -1.66 8.86 -7.43
N ALA A 203 -0.48 9.41 -7.75
CA ALA A 203 0.65 8.61 -8.24
C ALA A 203 1.04 7.44 -7.31
N MET A 204 1.08 7.65 -5.99
CA MET A 204 1.42 6.58 -5.04
C MET A 204 0.30 5.56 -4.91
N ALA A 205 -0.95 6.02 -4.86
CA ALA A 205 -2.12 5.13 -4.84
C ALA A 205 -2.21 4.28 -6.12
N ALA A 206 -1.93 4.87 -7.29
CA ALA A 206 -1.87 4.18 -8.57
C ALA A 206 -0.79 3.09 -8.58
N ASN A 207 0.41 3.38 -8.07
CA ASN A 207 1.49 2.39 -7.97
C ASN A 207 1.10 1.19 -7.08
N LEU A 208 0.44 1.44 -5.94
CA LEU A 208 -0.03 0.36 -5.06
C LEU A 208 -1.14 -0.48 -5.72
N ARG A 209 -2.08 0.16 -6.42
CA ARG A 209 -3.14 -0.55 -7.18
C ARG A 209 -2.56 -1.37 -8.33
N ALA A 210 -1.60 -0.80 -9.07
CA ALA A 210 -0.89 -1.51 -10.14
C ALA A 210 -0.16 -2.74 -9.59
N ARG A 211 0.55 -2.60 -8.46
CA ARG A 211 1.20 -3.73 -7.77
C ARG A 211 0.18 -4.78 -7.33
N HIS A 212 -0.95 -4.38 -6.75
CA HIS A 212 -2.03 -5.30 -6.38
C HIS A 212 -2.57 -6.07 -7.60
N LYS A 213 -2.85 -5.37 -8.70
CA LYS A 213 -3.36 -5.97 -9.94
C LYS A 213 -2.33 -6.93 -10.56
N MET A 214 -1.06 -6.55 -10.56
CA MET A 214 0.06 -7.41 -11.00
C MET A 214 0.10 -8.72 -10.21
N VAL A 215 0.12 -8.65 -8.88
CA VAL A 215 0.18 -9.85 -8.01
C VAL A 215 -1.07 -10.71 -8.20
N SER A 216 -2.26 -10.12 -8.25
CA SER A 216 -3.52 -10.83 -8.50
C SER A 216 -3.50 -11.58 -9.85
N THR A 217 -2.98 -10.92 -10.89
CA THR A 217 -2.83 -11.50 -12.24
C THR A 217 -1.85 -12.67 -12.25
N ILE A 218 -0.70 -12.51 -11.60
CA ILE A 218 0.31 -13.58 -11.47
C ILE A 218 -0.31 -14.82 -10.82
N ARG A 219 -1.00 -14.66 -9.68
CA ARG A 219 -1.66 -15.77 -8.99
C ARG A 219 -2.66 -16.48 -9.90
N ARG A 220 -3.55 -15.72 -10.52
CA ARG A 220 -4.58 -16.25 -11.42
C ARG A 220 -3.97 -17.08 -12.55
N VAL A 221 -2.95 -16.58 -13.23
CA VAL A 221 -2.32 -17.29 -14.37
C VAL A 221 -1.60 -18.56 -13.89
N LEU A 222 -0.84 -18.48 -12.80
CA LEU A 222 -0.13 -19.64 -12.25
C LEU A 222 -1.09 -20.75 -11.79
N GLU A 223 -2.18 -20.39 -11.13
CA GLU A 223 -3.18 -21.34 -10.62
C GLU A 223 -4.04 -21.92 -11.74
N GLN A 224 -4.61 -21.08 -12.60
CA GLN A 224 -5.59 -21.52 -13.60
C GLN A 224 -4.95 -22.19 -14.81
N GLU A 225 -3.82 -21.67 -15.30
CA GLU A 225 -3.17 -22.18 -16.52
C GLU A 225 -2.00 -23.11 -16.19
N GLY A 226 -1.31 -22.84 -15.08
CA GLY A 226 -0.08 -23.53 -14.73
C GLY A 226 -0.28 -24.72 -13.79
N GLY A 227 -1.41 -24.80 -13.07
CA GLY A 227 -1.64 -25.81 -12.02
C GLY A 227 -0.74 -25.64 -10.80
N PHE A 228 -0.19 -24.45 -10.58
CA PHE A 228 0.70 -24.16 -9.46
C PHE A 228 -0.08 -23.97 -8.16
N ILE A 229 0.55 -24.33 -7.04
CA ILE A 229 0.01 -24.17 -5.70
C ILE A 229 0.84 -23.15 -4.92
N GLU A 230 0.18 -22.15 -4.31
CA GLU A 230 0.85 -21.20 -3.42
C GLU A 230 1.21 -21.91 -2.11
N VAL A 231 2.50 -21.96 -1.75
CA VAL A 231 2.94 -22.51 -0.45
C VAL A 231 3.81 -21.49 0.28
N GLU A 232 3.39 -21.13 1.49
CA GLU A 232 4.16 -20.23 2.34
C GLU A 232 5.34 -20.98 2.95
N THR A 233 6.54 -20.40 2.84
CA THR A 233 7.77 -21.01 3.38
C THR A 233 8.25 -20.29 4.64
N PRO A 234 8.95 -20.99 5.55
CA PRO A 234 9.44 -20.38 6.79
C PRO A 234 10.30 -19.12 6.58
N ILE A 235 10.08 -18.11 7.44
CA ILE A 235 10.88 -16.87 7.49
C ILE A 235 12.03 -16.95 8.51
N LEU A 236 11.93 -17.82 9.51
CA LEU A 236 13.02 -18.06 10.46
C LEU A 236 13.72 -19.35 10.06
N THR A 237 14.84 -19.22 9.34
CA THR A 237 15.58 -20.34 8.76
C THR A 237 16.92 -20.53 9.45
N ARG A 238 17.66 -21.56 9.02
CA ARG A 238 19.09 -21.67 9.31
C ARG A 238 19.86 -20.73 8.39
N SER A 239 20.94 -20.14 8.90
CA SER A 239 21.86 -19.36 8.07
C SER A 239 22.60 -20.27 7.08
N THR A 240 22.82 -19.76 5.87
CA THR A 240 23.67 -20.40 4.87
C THR A 240 25.04 -19.69 4.85
N PRO A 241 26.16 -20.40 5.05
CA PRO A 241 27.48 -19.78 5.19
C PRO A 241 28.00 -19.02 3.94
N GLU A 242 27.41 -19.26 2.77
CA GLU A 242 27.85 -18.75 1.48
C GLU A 242 26.76 -17.88 0.83
N GLY A 243 27.17 -16.93 -0.01
CA GLY A 243 26.27 -16.01 -0.71
C GLY A 243 26.27 -14.60 -0.12
N ALA A 244 25.10 -13.97 -0.03
CA ALA A 244 24.95 -12.68 0.65
C ALA A 244 25.00 -12.87 2.17
N ARG A 245 25.09 -11.76 2.93
CA ARG A 245 24.99 -11.81 4.39
C ARG A 245 23.52 -11.89 4.82
N ASP A 246 23.24 -12.72 5.81
CA ASP A 246 21.91 -12.87 6.40
C ASP A 246 21.63 -11.84 7.50
N TYR A 247 20.38 -11.39 7.61
CA TYR A 247 19.90 -10.81 8.86
C TYR A 247 19.65 -11.91 9.88
N LEU A 248 20.16 -11.73 11.10
CA LEU A 248 20.04 -12.71 12.17
C LEU A 248 18.97 -12.31 13.20
N VAL A 249 18.24 -13.30 13.71
CA VAL A 249 17.22 -13.15 14.75
C VAL A 249 17.62 -14.02 15.95
N PRO A 250 18.00 -13.43 17.10
CA PRO A 250 18.40 -14.19 18.28
C PRO A 250 17.30 -15.11 18.81
N SER A 251 17.65 -16.35 19.16
CA SER A 251 16.73 -17.26 19.83
C SER A 251 16.68 -16.98 21.33
N ARG A 252 15.47 -16.72 21.86
CA ARG A 252 15.28 -16.58 23.32
C ARG A 252 15.51 -17.89 24.08
N LEU A 253 15.24 -19.03 23.43
CA LEU A 253 15.27 -20.35 24.08
C LEU A 253 16.66 -20.99 24.07
N GLY A 254 17.46 -20.72 23.05
CA GLY A 254 18.83 -21.22 22.90
C GLY A 254 19.83 -20.09 23.01
N ALA A 255 20.49 -19.96 24.16
CA ALA A 255 21.54 -18.95 24.33
C ALA A 255 22.69 -19.23 23.34
N GLY A 256 23.01 -18.24 22.50
CA GLY A 256 24.01 -18.37 21.44
C GLY A 256 23.48 -18.94 20.13
N GLU A 257 22.19 -19.29 20.05
CA GLU A 257 21.53 -19.75 18.83
C GLU A 257 20.74 -18.62 18.15
N TRP A 258 20.71 -18.67 16.82
CA TRP A 258 20.13 -17.62 15.99
C TRP A 258 19.38 -18.25 14.83
N TYR A 259 18.29 -17.61 14.44
CA TYR A 259 17.68 -17.80 13.13
C TYR A 259 18.29 -16.82 12.13
N ALA A 260 18.14 -17.13 10.85
CA ALA A 260 18.42 -16.22 9.74
C ALA A 260 17.10 -15.91 9.01
N LEU A 261 16.99 -14.68 8.51
CA LEU A 261 15.94 -14.32 7.56
C LEU A 261 16.34 -14.79 6.15
N PRO A 262 15.45 -15.40 5.36
CA PRO A 262 15.81 -16.06 4.11
C PRO A 262 16.16 -15.06 3.01
N GLN A 263 17.26 -15.32 2.31
CA GLN A 263 17.61 -14.61 1.08
C GLN A 263 16.69 -14.95 -0.09
N SER A 264 16.11 -16.15 -0.06
CA SER A 264 15.08 -16.66 -0.96
C SER A 264 14.52 -18.00 -0.42
N PRO A 265 13.38 -18.49 -0.91
CA PRO A 265 12.85 -19.83 -0.57
C PRO A 265 13.57 -21.01 -1.23
N GLN A 266 14.78 -20.82 -1.78
CA GLN A 266 15.46 -21.76 -2.69
C GLN A 266 15.53 -23.21 -2.18
N LEU A 267 15.83 -23.43 -0.91
CA LEU A 267 15.91 -24.80 -0.37
C LEU A 267 14.52 -25.43 -0.18
N PHE A 268 13.54 -24.63 0.24
CA PHE A 268 12.18 -25.11 0.48
C PHE A 268 11.48 -25.50 -0.81
N LYS A 269 11.60 -24.69 -1.88
CA LYS A 269 10.98 -25.03 -3.17
C LYS A 269 11.51 -26.35 -3.75
N GLN A 270 12.81 -26.64 -3.55
CA GLN A 270 13.40 -27.93 -3.93
C GLN A 270 12.88 -29.08 -3.06
N MET A 271 12.76 -28.90 -1.74
CA MET A 271 12.15 -29.90 -0.86
C MET A 271 10.70 -30.20 -1.25
N LEU A 272 9.94 -29.19 -1.68
CA LEU A 272 8.59 -29.36 -2.17
C LEU A 272 8.56 -30.24 -3.43
N MET A 273 9.46 -30.01 -4.38
CA MET A 273 9.60 -30.89 -5.56
C MET A 273 9.92 -32.33 -5.15
N VAL A 274 10.88 -32.51 -4.22
CA VAL A 274 11.25 -33.83 -3.69
C VAL A 274 10.08 -34.51 -2.96
N SER A 275 9.21 -33.75 -2.28
CA SER A 275 8.02 -34.28 -1.61
C SER A 275 6.89 -34.68 -2.56
N GLY A 276 7.05 -34.45 -3.87
CA GLY A 276 6.03 -34.74 -4.89
C GLY A 276 5.03 -33.60 -5.10
N LEU A 277 5.31 -32.38 -4.61
CA LEU A 277 4.56 -31.21 -5.04
C LEU A 277 5.02 -30.86 -6.46
N ASP A 278 4.18 -31.12 -7.47
CA ASP A 278 4.57 -30.98 -8.88
C ASP A 278 4.91 -29.52 -9.24
N ARG A 279 4.17 -28.55 -8.69
CA ARG A 279 4.27 -27.12 -9.08
C ARG A 279 4.02 -26.20 -7.91
N TYR A 280 5.00 -25.36 -7.65
CA TYR A 280 5.07 -24.49 -6.50
C TYR A 280 5.25 -23.04 -6.93
N TYR A 281 4.53 -22.13 -6.28
CA TYR A 281 4.88 -20.72 -6.34
C TYR A 281 4.69 -20.02 -4.99
N GLN A 282 5.32 -18.85 -4.84
CA GLN A 282 5.10 -17.95 -3.71
C GLN A 282 5.46 -16.52 -4.09
N ILE A 283 4.65 -15.55 -3.63
CA ILE A 283 5.04 -14.15 -3.59
C ILE A 283 5.88 -13.91 -2.33
N ALA A 284 7.15 -14.31 -2.38
CA ALA A 284 8.02 -14.45 -1.23
C ALA A 284 8.63 -13.10 -0.79
N ARG A 285 8.73 -12.89 0.53
CA ARG A 285 9.55 -11.83 1.11
C ARG A 285 10.98 -12.36 1.32
N CYS A 286 11.95 -11.60 0.84
CA CYS A 286 13.36 -11.97 0.86
C CYS A 286 14.17 -10.86 1.53
N PHE A 287 15.26 -11.25 2.21
CA PHE A 287 16.06 -10.37 3.03
C PHE A 287 17.54 -10.50 2.67
N ARG A 288 18.27 -9.39 2.53
CA ARG A 288 19.71 -9.40 2.28
C ARG A 288 20.38 -8.26 3.02
N ASP A 289 21.38 -8.59 3.83
CA ASP A 289 22.20 -7.61 4.55
C ASP A 289 23.43 -7.21 3.71
N GLU A 290 23.17 -6.61 2.55
CA GLU A 290 24.18 -6.06 1.64
C GLU A 290 24.22 -4.54 1.70
N ASP A 291 25.33 -3.95 1.25
CA ASP A 291 25.44 -2.50 1.10
C ASP A 291 24.29 -1.97 0.24
N LEU A 292 23.57 -0.99 0.79
CA LEU A 292 22.47 -0.36 0.11
C LEU A 292 22.99 0.42 -1.10
N ARG A 293 22.47 0.07 -2.27
CA ARG A 293 22.54 0.89 -3.49
C ARG A 293 21.20 1.61 -3.66
N ALA A 294 21.18 2.64 -4.50
CA ALA A 294 20.07 3.60 -4.60
C ALA A 294 18.66 2.97 -4.80
N ASP A 295 18.57 1.76 -5.33
CA ASP A 295 17.32 1.03 -5.62
C ASP A 295 17.13 -0.27 -4.80
N ARG A 296 18.03 -0.57 -3.86
CA ARG A 296 17.99 -1.80 -3.06
C ARG A 296 17.42 -1.53 -1.68
N GLN A 297 16.52 -2.41 -1.25
CA GLN A 297 15.97 -2.41 0.10
C GLN A 297 16.45 -3.67 0.84
N PRO A 298 16.68 -3.60 2.18
CA PRO A 298 17.04 -4.76 3.00
C PRO A 298 16.06 -5.93 2.85
N GLU A 299 14.80 -5.60 2.58
CA GLU A 299 13.74 -6.54 2.27
C GLU A 299 13.09 -6.23 0.91
N PHE A 300 12.81 -7.27 0.14
CA PHE A 300 12.19 -7.15 -1.18
C PHE A 300 11.31 -8.36 -1.49
N THR A 301 10.46 -8.24 -2.52
CA THR A 301 9.50 -9.28 -2.88
C THR A 301 9.90 -9.94 -4.18
N GLN A 302 9.83 -11.27 -4.21
CA GLN A 302 10.04 -12.07 -5.41
C GLN A 302 8.77 -12.85 -5.75
N LEU A 303 8.53 -13.05 -7.05
CA LEU A 303 7.77 -14.22 -7.48
C LEU A 303 8.77 -15.37 -7.54
N ASP A 304 8.68 -16.30 -6.59
CA ASP A 304 9.48 -17.52 -6.60
C ASP A 304 8.60 -18.67 -7.07
N MET A 305 9.12 -19.50 -7.97
CA MET A 305 8.40 -20.63 -8.55
C MET A 305 9.35 -21.79 -8.83
N GLU A 306 8.80 -23.00 -8.81
CA GLU A 306 9.50 -24.25 -9.11
C GLU A 306 8.51 -25.25 -9.70
N ALA A 307 8.95 -26.08 -10.64
CA ALA A 307 8.13 -27.13 -11.25
C ALA A 307 8.95 -28.41 -11.49
N ALA A 308 8.37 -29.56 -11.15
CA ALA A 308 8.90 -30.86 -11.45
C ALA A 308 8.65 -31.24 -12.92
N TRP A 309 9.55 -32.04 -13.49
CA TRP A 309 9.40 -32.59 -14.85
C TRP A 309 9.18 -31.54 -15.97
N MET A 310 9.65 -30.31 -15.77
CA MET A 310 9.53 -29.20 -16.72
C MET A 310 10.92 -28.77 -17.20
N ASP A 311 11.08 -28.65 -18.52
CA ASP A 311 12.34 -28.18 -19.12
C ASP A 311 12.39 -26.65 -19.25
N ALA A 312 13.56 -26.13 -19.61
CA ALA A 312 13.77 -24.69 -19.72
C ALA A 312 12.86 -24.01 -20.77
N PRO A 313 12.66 -24.55 -21.99
CA PRO A 313 11.72 -23.98 -22.95
C PRO A 313 10.27 -23.91 -22.45
N ALA A 314 9.77 -24.95 -21.77
CA ALA A 314 8.42 -24.94 -21.23
C ALA A 314 8.26 -23.90 -20.11
N LEU A 315 9.26 -23.78 -19.22
CA LEU A 315 9.28 -22.77 -18.16
C LEU A 315 9.35 -21.35 -18.75
N GLN A 316 10.20 -21.13 -19.75
CA GLN A 316 10.28 -19.84 -20.45
C GLN A 316 8.95 -19.46 -21.08
N ALA A 317 8.27 -20.38 -21.78
CA ALA A 317 6.97 -20.12 -22.38
C ALA A 317 5.90 -19.78 -21.32
N LEU A 318 5.96 -20.39 -20.13
CA LEU A 318 5.08 -20.03 -19.01
C LEU A 318 5.36 -18.60 -18.52
N VAL A 319 6.63 -18.25 -18.31
CA VAL A 319 7.02 -16.89 -17.88
C VAL A 319 6.65 -15.84 -18.93
N GLU A 320 6.81 -16.15 -20.22
CA GLU A 320 6.38 -15.30 -21.32
C GLU A 320 4.87 -14.99 -21.26
N ARG A 321 4.04 -16.01 -21.04
CA ARG A 321 2.59 -15.81 -20.86
C ARG A 321 2.25 -14.98 -19.62
N LEU A 322 2.96 -15.20 -18.51
CA LEU A 322 2.81 -14.38 -17.30
C LEU A 322 3.12 -12.91 -17.58
N VAL A 323 4.21 -12.63 -18.29
CA VAL A 323 4.58 -11.26 -18.68
C VAL A 323 3.50 -10.65 -19.55
N VAL A 324 3.02 -11.34 -20.59
CA VAL A 324 1.94 -10.84 -21.46
C VAL A 324 0.68 -10.52 -20.66
N ALA A 325 0.24 -11.44 -19.80
CA ALA A 325 -0.96 -11.25 -19.00
C ALA A 325 -0.83 -10.05 -18.04
N VAL A 326 0.33 -9.91 -17.37
CA VAL A 326 0.59 -8.77 -16.48
C VAL A 326 0.61 -7.45 -17.23
N PHE A 327 1.27 -7.38 -18.39
CA PHE A 327 1.34 -6.14 -19.17
C PHE A 327 -0.03 -5.75 -19.75
N ALA A 328 -0.81 -6.72 -20.25
CA ALA A 328 -2.16 -6.48 -20.73
C ALA A 328 -3.07 -5.97 -19.60
N GLU A 329 -3.03 -6.62 -18.44
CA GLU A 329 -3.89 -6.25 -17.31
C GLU A 329 -3.48 -4.94 -16.65
N VAL A 330 -2.19 -4.73 -16.38
CA VAL A 330 -1.73 -3.60 -15.57
C VAL A 330 -1.49 -2.35 -16.40
N ALA A 331 -0.95 -2.51 -17.62
CA ALA A 331 -0.55 -1.40 -18.48
C ALA A 331 -1.42 -1.25 -19.73
N GLY A 332 -2.29 -2.20 -20.05
CA GLY A 332 -3.06 -2.20 -21.30
C GLY A 332 -2.16 -2.36 -22.53
N VAL A 333 -0.99 -2.98 -22.37
CA VAL A 333 0.01 -3.15 -23.43
C VAL A 333 0.00 -4.59 -23.93
N GLU A 334 -0.18 -4.75 -25.23
CA GLU A 334 0.01 -6.05 -25.90
C GLU A 334 1.51 -6.30 -26.13
N VAL A 335 1.99 -7.42 -25.61
CA VAL A 335 3.38 -7.85 -25.77
C VAL A 335 3.41 -9.01 -26.76
N ALA A 336 4.16 -8.85 -27.86
CA ALA A 336 4.33 -9.89 -28.86
C ALA A 336 5.18 -11.06 -28.33
N LEU A 337 4.76 -12.29 -28.64
CA LEU A 337 5.49 -13.51 -28.35
C LEU A 337 6.03 -14.19 -29.63
N PRO A 338 7.11 -14.98 -29.53
CA PRO A 338 7.95 -15.19 -28.34
C PRO A 338 8.79 -13.95 -28.01
N LEU A 339 9.23 -13.82 -26.76
CA LEU A 339 10.18 -12.76 -26.41
C LEU A 339 11.50 -13.02 -27.15
N ARG A 340 12.23 -11.95 -27.48
CA ARG A 340 13.54 -12.07 -28.13
C ARG A 340 14.49 -12.84 -27.22
N ARG A 341 15.21 -13.81 -27.79
CA ARG A 341 16.20 -14.62 -27.10
C ARG A 341 17.57 -14.35 -27.68
N MET A 342 18.56 -14.34 -26.80
CA MET A 342 19.96 -14.26 -27.14
C MET A 342 20.73 -15.09 -26.13
N THR A 343 21.77 -15.75 -26.62
CA THR A 343 22.78 -16.36 -25.76
C THR A 343 23.56 -15.27 -25.03
N TRP A 344 24.21 -15.64 -23.93
CA TRP A 344 25.11 -14.72 -23.22
C TRP A 344 26.22 -14.18 -24.14
N HIS A 345 26.77 -15.03 -25.02
CA HIS A 345 27.81 -14.62 -25.97
C HIS A 345 27.31 -13.54 -26.93
N GLU A 346 26.14 -13.73 -27.55
CA GLU A 346 25.56 -12.72 -28.44
C GLU A 346 25.27 -11.41 -27.72
N ALA A 347 24.76 -11.47 -26.49
CA ALA A 347 24.46 -10.28 -25.69
C ALA A 347 25.73 -9.47 -25.36
N MET A 348 26.79 -10.15 -24.93
CA MET A 348 28.07 -9.53 -24.59
C MET A 348 28.80 -9.00 -25.82
N GLU A 349 28.80 -9.76 -26.92
CA GLU A 349 29.45 -9.36 -28.16
C GLU A 349 28.78 -8.11 -28.76
N ARG A 350 27.46 -8.13 -28.90
CA ARG A 350 26.70 -7.06 -29.57
C ARG A 350 26.40 -5.85 -28.69
N TYR A 351 26.36 -6.01 -27.37
CA TYR A 351 25.92 -4.93 -26.47
C TYR A 351 26.81 -4.72 -25.24
N GLY A 352 27.82 -5.58 -25.02
CA GLY A 352 28.68 -5.49 -23.84
C GLY A 352 27.96 -5.71 -22.50
N SER A 353 26.75 -6.29 -22.53
CA SER A 353 25.92 -6.48 -21.34
C SER A 353 25.01 -7.70 -21.48
N ASP A 354 24.87 -8.46 -20.38
CA ASP A 354 23.93 -9.58 -20.23
C ASP A 354 22.47 -9.14 -19.99
N LYS A 355 22.23 -7.83 -19.94
CA LYS A 355 20.92 -7.18 -19.80
C LYS A 355 20.79 -5.99 -20.78
N PRO A 356 20.91 -6.25 -22.09
CA PRO A 356 21.00 -5.18 -23.07
C PRO A 356 19.70 -4.38 -23.20
N ASP A 357 19.84 -3.09 -23.44
CA ASP A 357 18.71 -2.21 -23.76
C ASP A 357 18.45 -2.21 -25.27
N LEU A 358 17.42 -2.94 -25.69
CA LEU A 358 17.07 -3.11 -27.10
C LEU A 358 16.16 -1.99 -27.65
N ARG A 359 15.97 -0.90 -26.90
CA ARG A 359 15.16 0.25 -27.35
C ARG A 359 15.88 1.10 -28.40
N TYR A 360 17.19 0.92 -28.58
CA TYR A 360 18.01 1.59 -29.59
C TYR A 360 18.97 0.60 -30.27
N GLY A 361 19.52 0.97 -31.42
CA GLY A 361 20.27 0.06 -32.32
C GLY A 361 21.79 0.25 -32.33
N LEU A 362 22.40 0.78 -31.27
CA LEU A 362 23.85 1.02 -31.21
C LEU A 362 24.59 -0.26 -30.78
N GLU A 363 24.63 -1.23 -31.68
CA GLU A 363 25.35 -2.50 -31.46
C GLU A 363 26.85 -2.31 -31.65
N HIS A 364 27.65 -3.04 -30.86
CA HIS A 364 29.07 -3.22 -31.11
C HIS A 364 29.26 -3.99 -32.42
N VAL A 365 30.33 -3.65 -33.14
CA VAL A 365 30.78 -4.35 -34.34
C VAL A 365 32.28 -4.63 -34.19
N ASP A 366 32.69 -5.84 -34.56
CA ASP A 366 34.12 -6.17 -34.72
C ASP A 366 34.60 -5.63 -36.08
N VAL A 367 35.77 -4.98 -36.12
CA VAL A 367 36.25 -4.19 -37.28
C VAL A 367 37.54 -4.76 -37.85
#